data_AF-A0A3N7JLT7-F1
#
_entry.id   AF-A0A3N7JLT7-F1
#
_cell.length_a   1.000
_cell.length_b   1.000
_cell.length_c   1.000
_cell.angle_alpha   90.00
_cell.angle_beta   90.00
_cell.angle_gamma   90.00
#
_symmetry.space_group_name_H-M   'P 1'
#
loop_
_entity.id
_entity.type
_entity.pdbx_description
1 polymer ?
#
loop_
_entity_poly.entity_id
_entity_poly.type
_entity_poly.pdbx_seq_one_letter_code
_entity_poly.pdbx_strand_id
1 'polypeptide(L)' 'MSLPRLAVYPADLQRITGQSERTCQRTLSKIRDMFGLDKHQHVTVYQASEYLGIPVAEISHFMYRSETKHPAKGLPGQQ' A
#
# COMPACT_ATOMS: atom_id res chain seq x y z
N MET A 1 -8.22 -15.37 -13.36
CA MET A 1 -7.87 -15.42 -11.92
C MET A 1 -6.77 -14.41 -11.66
N SER A 2 -7.03 -13.39 -10.84
CA SER A 2 -5.98 -12.51 -10.32
C SER A 2 -5.42 -13.15 -9.05
N LEU A 3 -4.13 -13.47 -9.03
CA LEU A 3 -3.46 -13.92 -7.81
C LEU A 3 -3.16 -12.69 -6.94
N PRO A 4 -3.70 -12.62 -5.71
CA PRO A 4 -3.44 -11.50 -4.82
C PRO A 4 -1.95 -11.43 -4.46
N ARG A 5 -1.39 -10.22 -4.48
CA ARG A 5 0.02 -9.99 -4.10
C ARG A 5 0.11 -9.72 -2.60
N LEU A 6 1.11 -10.32 -1.95
CA LEU A 6 1.50 -10.01 -0.58
C LEU A 6 2.56 -8.89 -0.52
N ALA A 7 3.40 -8.80 -1.55
CA ALA A 7 4.48 -7.84 -1.63
C ALA A 7 3.96 -6.42 -1.93
N VAL A 8 4.54 -5.43 -1.24
CA VAL A 8 4.27 -4.00 -1.40
C VAL A 8 5.35 -3.38 -2.29
N TYR A 9 4.92 -2.68 -3.35
CA TYR A 9 5.80 -1.96 -4.26
C TYR A 9 5.72 -0.44 -4.07
N PRO A 10 6.68 0.34 -4.64
CA PRO A 10 6.63 1.79 -4.57
C PRO A 10 5.30 2.35 -5.10
N ALA A 11 4.75 1.78 -6.17
CA ALA A 11 3.47 2.21 -6.73
C ALA A 11 2.29 2.00 -5.76
N ASP A 12 2.33 0.97 -4.93
CA ASP A 12 1.29 0.73 -3.92
C ASP A 12 1.41 1.78 -2.80
N LEU A 13 2.63 2.02 -2.30
CA LEU A 13 2.89 3.08 -1.32
C LEU A 13 2.50 4.47 -1.85
N GLN A 14 2.76 4.77 -3.13
CA GLN A 14 2.33 6.04 -3.72
C GLN A 14 0.81 6.20 -3.67
N ARG A 15 0.04 5.14 -3.94
CA ARG A 15 -1.43 5.17 -3.83
C ARG A 15 -1.89 5.33 -2.38
N ILE A 16 -1.21 4.69 -1.44
CA ILE A 16 -1.55 4.73 -0.01
C ILE A 16 -1.22 6.09 0.62
N THR A 17 -0.05 6.66 0.32
CA THR A 17 0.48 7.83 1.03
C THR A 17 0.42 9.14 0.23
N GLY A 18 0.18 9.09 -1.07
CA GLY A 18 0.21 10.25 -1.96
C GLY A 18 1.61 10.86 -2.17
N GLN A 19 2.66 10.18 -1.72
CA GLN A 19 4.04 10.66 -1.84
C GLN A 19 4.62 10.39 -3.23
N SER A 20 5.73 11.04 -3.54
CA SER A 20 6.47 10.76 -4.77
C SER A 20 7.11 9.37 -4.76
N GLU A 21 7.33 8.79 -5.95
CA GLU A 21 7.98 7.48 -6.10
C GLU A 21 9.32 7.40 -5.37
N ARG A 22 10.17 8.44 -5.47
CA ARG A 22 11.46 8.49 -4.78
C ARG A 22 11.30 8.37 -3.27
N THR A 23 10.31 9.04 -2.69
CA THR A 23 10.03 8.95 -1.26
C THR A 23 9.53 7.56 -0.89
N CYS A 24 8.64 6.97 -1.70
CA CYS A 24 8.15 5.60 -1.48
C CYS A 24 9.26 4.54 -1.57
N GLN A 25 10.20 4.67 -2.50
CA GLN A 25 11.38 3.80 -2.58
C GLN A 25 12.23 3.90 -1.30
N ARG A 26 12.47 5.12 -0.81
CA ARG A 26 13.17 5.34 0.47
C ARG A 26 12.41 4.74 1.65
N THR A 27 11.08 4.86 1.66
CA THR A 27 10.23 4.25 2.69
C THR A 27 10.35 2.73 2.68
N LEU A 28 10.33 2.09 1.50
CA LEU A 28 10.56 0.63 1.41
C LEU A 28 11.93 0.22 1.93
N SER A 29 12.99 1.00 1.66
CA SER A 29 14.31 0.72 2.25
C SER A 29 14.27 0.80 3.76
N LYS A 30 13.66 1.84 4.34
CA LYS A 30 13.51 1.96 5.80
C LYS A 30 12.72 0.81 6.42
N ILE A 31 11.68 0.33 5.73
CA ILE A 31 10.92 -0.84 6.19
C ILE A 31 11.82 -2.08 6.17
N ARG A 32 12.59 -2.31 5.10
CA ARG A 32 13.54 -3.43 5.06
C ARG A 32 14.56 -3.35 6.20
N ASP A 33 15.14 -2.17 6.41
CA ASP A 33 16.13 -1.95 7.47
C ASP A 33 15.53 -2.22 8.86
N MET A 34 14.29 -1.76 9.13
CA MET A 34 13.56 -2.00 10.39
C MET A 34 13.35 -3.49 10.67
N PHE A 35 13.03 -4.28 9.65
CA PHE A 35 12.74 -5.72 9.79
C PHE A 35 13.95 -6.62 9.50
N GLY A 36 15.15 -6.05 9.28
CA GLY A 36 16.36 -6.81 8.97
C GLY A 36 16.28 -7.60 7.66
N LEU A 37 15.56 -7.07 6.66
CA LEU A 37 15.38 -7.75 5.38
C LEU A 37 16.54 -7.48 4.43
N ASP A 38 16.98 -8.53 3.74
CA ASP A 38 17.93 -8.41 2.65
C ASP A 38 17.35 -7.67 1.44
N LYS A 39 18.21 -7.10 0.60
CA LYS A 39 17.82 -6.33 -0.60
C LYS A 39 16.88 -7.10 -1.55
N HIS A 40 17.04 -8.42 -1.64
CA HIS A 40 16.24 -9.28 -2.50
C HIS A 40 14.88 -9.67 -1.87
N GLN A 41 14.73 -9.49 -0.55
CA GLN A 41 13.50 -9.78 0.15
C GLN A 41 12.48 -8.67 -0.05
N HIS A 42 11.22 -9.08 -0.20
CA HIS A 42 10.11 -8.17 -0.39
C HIS A 42 9.56 -7.70 0.95
N VAL A 43 9.17 -6.42 0.99
CA VAL A 43 8.32 -5.90 2.07
C VAL A 43 6.91 -6.44 1.85
N THR A 44 6.35 -7.05 2.88
CA THR A 44 4.98 -7.56 2.88
C THR A 44 3.99 -6.49 3.33
N VAL A 45 2.70 -6.69 3.02
CA VAL A 45 1.61 -5.83 3.51
C VAL A 45 1.59 -5.72 5.04
N TYR A 46 1.98 -6.78 5.75
CA TYR A 46 2.03 -6.80 7.22
C TYR A 46 3.13 -5.87 7.75
N GLN A 47 4.32 -5.94 7.17
CA GLN A 47 5.45 -5.07 7.57
C GLN A 47 5.18 -3.60 7.21
N ALA A 48 4.55 -3.35 6.06
CA ALA A 48 4.10 -2.01 5.71
C ALA A 48 3.02 -1.50 6.69
N SER A 49 2.09 -2.35 7.10
CA SER A 49 1.06 -2.04 8.10
C SER A 49 1.68 -1.63 9.43
N GLU A 50 2.63 -2.41 9.93
CA GLU A 50 3.33 -2.15 11.18
C GLU A 50 4.16 -0.86 11.10
N TYR A 51 4.92 -0.65 10.03
CA TYR A 51 5.72 0.55 9.85
C TYR A 51 4.89 1.83 9.72
N LEU A 52 3.78 1.78 8.98
CA LEU A 52 2.94 2.95 8.73
C LEU A 52 1.93 3.22 9.86
N GLY A 53 1.69 2.26 10.73
CA GLY A 53 0.61 2.32 11.72
C GLY A 53 -0.78 2.30 11.10
N ILE A 54 -0.93 1.70 9.91
CA ILE A 54 -2.19 1.63 9.15
C ILE A 54 -2.62 0.16 9.10
N PRO A 55 -3.88 -0.19 9.42
CA PRO A 55 -4.35 -1.57 9.37
C PRO A 55 -4.18 -2.21 7.98
N VAL A 56 -3.82 -3.50 7.94
CA VAL A 56 -3.65 -4.27 6.69
C VAL A 56 -4.87 -4.16 5.78
N ALA A 57 -6.09 -4.20 6.33
CA ALA A 57 -7.32 -4.10 5.55
C ALA A 57 -7.41 -2.78 4.76
N GLU A 58 -6.99 -1.67 5.35
CA GLU A 58 -6.96 -0.35 4.71
C GLU A 58 -5.88 -0.29 3.62
N ILE A 59 -4.68 -0.80 3.90
CA ILE A 59 -3.59 -0.88 2.92
C ILE A 59 -3.99 -1.72 1.70
N SER A 60 -4.60 -2.88 1.96
CA SER A 60 -5.04 -3.83 0.94
C SER A 60 -6.02 -3.21 -0.07
N HIS A 61 -6.86 -2.25 0.35
CA HIS A 61 -7.78 -1.53 -0.53
C HIS A 61 -7.06 -0.82 -1.70
N PHE A 62 -5.83 -0.36 -1.48
CA PHE A 62 -5.03 0.34 -2.49
C PHE A 62 -4.10 -0.57 -3.31
N MET A 63 -3.87 -1.81 -2.85
CA MET A 63 -2.98 -2.77 -3.52
C MET A 63 -3.69 -3.62 -4.57
N TYR A 64 -4.96 -3.97 -4.33
CA TYR A 64 -5.71 -4.77 -5.28
C TYR A 64 -6.15 -3.92 -6.46
N ARG A 65 -5.78 -4.35 -7.66
CA ARG A 65 -6.29 -3.73 -8.90
C ARG A 65 -7.78 -4.04 -8.94
N SER A 66 -8.58 -3.05 -8.56
CA SER A 66 -10.03 -3.10 -8.68
C SER A 66 -10.38 -3.53 -10.10
N GLU A 67 -10.97 -4.73 -10.25
CA GLU A 67 -12.04 -4.85 -11.23
C GLU A 67 -13.06 -3.80 -10.81
N THR A 68 -13.25 -2.81 -11.66
CA THR A 68 -13.97 -1.58 -11.38
C THR A 68 -15.29 -1.84 -10.67
N LYS A 69 -15.36 -1.52 -9.37
CA LYS A 69 -16.56 -0.99 -8.74
C LYS A 69 -16.12 0.10 -7.77
N HIS A 70 -15.94 1.30 -8.32
CA HIS A 70 -16.19 2.50 -7.51
C HIS A 70 -17.65 2.39 -7.03
N PRO A 71 -17.94 2.25 -5.73
CA PRO A 71 -19.25 2.66 -5.25
C PRO A 71 -19.32 4.17 -5.47
N ALA A 72 -20.34 4.62 -6.18
CA ALA A 72 -20.63 6.04 -6.33
C ALA A 72 -20.60 6.70 -4.95
N LYS A 73 -19.64 7.60 -4.71
CA LYS A 73 -19.81 8.62 -3.68
C LYS A 73 -21.01 9.46 -4.11
N GLY A 74 -22.20 9.07 -3.67
CA GLY A 74 -23.30 10.01 -3.51
C GLY A 74 -22.80 11.04 -2.51
N LEU A 75 -22.43 12.23 -2.99
CA LEU A 75 -22.41 13.39 -2.13
C LEU A 75 -23.84 13.54 -1.60
N PRO A 76 -24.08 13.58 -0.27
CA PRO A 76 -25.34 14.08 0.21
C PRO A 76 -25.41 15.54 -0.22
N GLY A 77 -26.32 15.81 -1.16
CA GLY A 77 -26.77 17.14 -1.48
C GLY A 77 -27.18 17.82 -0.19
N GLN A 78 -26.62 18.99 0.04
CA GLN A 78 -27.19 19.98 0.94
C GLN A 78 -28.59 20.31 0.41
N GLN A 79 -29.63 19.95 1.15
CA GLN A 79 -30.95 20.59 1.16
C GLN A 79 -31.49 20.47 2.58
#